data_AF-A0A355J178-F1
#
_entry.id   AF-A0A355J178-F1
#
_cell.length_a   1.000
_cell.length_b   1.000
_cell.length_c   1.000
_cell.angle_alpha   90.00
_cell.angle_beta   90.00
_cell.angle_gamma   90.00
#
_symmetry.space_group_name_H-M   'P 1'
#
loop_
_entity.id
_entity.type
_entity.pdbx_description
1 polymer ?
#
loop_
_entity_poly.entity_id
_entity_poly.type
_entity_poly.pdbx_seq_one_letter_code
_entity_poly.pdbx_strand_id
1 'polypeptide(L)' 'FIIAEGESVAGPIPPTGNTNTRGFFRPDIKTFLTRWISEGPTHHFSLGIGHHAKTIDKIAKYLNVESVIIKSE' A
#
# COMPACT_ATOMS: atom_id res chain seq x y z
N PHE A 1 -3.77 9.38 6.60
CA PHE A 1 -3.08 8.14 6.20
C PHE A 1 -3.76 7.55 4.99
N ILE A 2 -3.00 7.28 3.94
CA ILE A 2 -3.48 6.53 2.76
C ILE A 2 -2.90 5.13 2.91
N ILE A 3 -3.76 4.12 2.96
CA ILE A 3 -3.40 2.77 3.41
C ILE A 3 -3.81 1.78 2.33
N ALA A 4 -2.92 0.85 2.02
CA ALA A 4 -3.19 -0.23 1.07
C ALA A 4 -2.57 -1.52 1.57
N GLU A 5 -3.16 -2.62 1.11
CA GLU A 5 -2.65 -3.96 1.36
C GLU A 5 -2.45 -4.68 0.04
N GLY A 6 -1.35 -5.42 -0.03
CA GLY A 6 -0.96 -6.22 -1.18
C GLY A 6 -0.11 -7.39 -0.72
N GLU A 7 0.28 -8.21 -1.67
CA GLU A 7 1.09 -9.40 -1.43
C GLU A 7 2.48 -9.18 -2.03
N SER A 8 3.53 -9.48 -1.27
CA SER A 8 4.87 -9.64 -1.85
C SER A 8 4.92 -11.01 -2.51
N VAL A 9 5.11 -11.04 -3.82
CA VAL A 9 5.09 -12.27 -4.62
C VAL A 9 6.47 -12.58 -5.19
N ALA A 10 6.76 -13.86 -5.42
CA ALA A 10 7.99 -14.26 -6.08
C ALA A 10 8.07 -13.72 -7.52
N GLY A 11 9.30 -13.55 -8.02
CA GLY A 11 9.56 -13.13 -9.39
C GLY A 11 11.05 -12.86 -9.65
N PRO A 12 11.41 -12.49 -10.88
CA PRO A 12 12.77 -12.10 -11.23
C PRO A 12 13.24 -10.90 -10.40
N ILE A 13 14.50 -10.92 -9.96
CA ILE A 13 15.13 -9.81 -9.23
C ILE A 13 15.89 -8.94 -10.23
N PRO A 14 15.56 -7.65 -10.38
CA PRO A 14 16.32 -6.75 -11.24
C PRO A 14 17.78 -6.61 -10.76
N PRO A 15 18.78 -6.53 -11.67
CA PRO A 15 20.19 -6.39 -11.31
C PRO A 15 20.54 -4.95 -10.90
N THR A 16 19.76 -4.37 -9.97
CA THR A 16 19.91 -2.98 -9.52
C THR A 16 20.71 -2.84 -8.22
N GLY A 17 21.08 -3.96 -7.58
CA GLY A 17 21.82 -3.97 -6.31
C GLY A 17 20.99 -3.62 -5.07
N ASN A 18 19.70 -3.33 -5.23
CA ASN A 18 18.81 -2.96 -4.14
C ASN A 18 17.97 -4.15 -3.64
N THR A 19 17.57 -4.09 -2.37
CA THR A 19 16.49 -4.96 -1.87
C THR A 19 15.18 -4.50 -2.49
N ASN A 20 14.48 -5.41 -3.18
CA ASN A 20 13.23 -5.12 -3.87
C ASN A 20 12.13 -6.05 -3.37
N THR A 21 10.90 -5.54 -3.34
CA THR A 21 9.69 -6.36 -3.16
C THR A 21 8.84 -6.25 -4.41
N ARG A 22 8.41 -7.39 -4.95
CA ARG A 22 7.44 -7.39 -6.04
C ARG A 22 6.04 -7.35 -5.44
N GLY A 23 5.52 -6.15 -5.24
CA GLY A 23 4.19 -5.93 -4.70
C GLY A 23 3.10 -6.21 -5.73
N PHE A 24 2.16 -7.08 -5.39
CA PHE A 24 0.93 -7.32 -6.13
C PHE A 24 -0.26 -6.74 -5.36
N PHE A 25 -0.97 -5.82 -5.99
CA PHE A 25 -2.16 -5.17 -5.44
C PHE A 25 -3.35 -5.46 -6.34
N ARG A 26 -4.42 -5.97 -5.76
CA ARG A 26 -5.64 -6.31 -6.49
C ARG A 26 -6.41 -5.05 -6.93
N PRO A 27 -7.19 -5.13 -8.02
CA PRO A 27 -7.27 -6.26 -8.94
C PRO A 27 -6.07 -6.32 -9.90
N ASP A 28 -5.49 -5.15 -10.21
CA ASP A 28 -4.31 -5.00 -11.06
C ASP A 28 -3.59 -3.69 -10.69
N ILE A 29 -2.33 -3.57 -11.14
CA ILE A 29 -1.48 -2.43 -10.80
C ILE A 29 -2.03 -1.09 -11.30
N LYS A 30 -2.69 -1.06 -12.46
CA LYS A 30 -3.23 0.17 -13.03
C LYS A 30 -4.41 0.65 -12.19
N THR A 31 -5.36 -0.24 -11.92
CA THR A 31 -6.53 0.06 -11.09
C THR A 31 -6.12 0.48 -9.68
N PHE A 32 -5.17 -0.25 -9.07
CA PHE A 32 -4.63 0.10 -7.76
C PHE A 32 -3.99 1.49 -7.76
N LEU A 33 -3.06 1.76 -8.68
CA LEU A 33 -2.35 3.05 -8.74
C LEU A 33 -3.31 4.20 -9.02
N THR A 34 -4.32 4.02 -9.87
CA THR A 34 -5.35 5.06 -10.08
C THR A 34 -6.04 5.41 -8.76
N ARG A 35 -6.54 4.41 -8.01
CA ARG A 35 -7.21 4.63 -6.72
C ARG A 35 -6.27 5.26 -5.69
N TRP A 36 -5.05 4.76 -5.59
CA TRP A 36 -4.03 5.25 -4.66
C TRP A 36 -3.67 6.71 -4.96
N ILE A 37 -3.37 7.04 -6.21
CA ILE A 37 -2.94 8.39 -6.62
C ILE A 37 -4.10 9.40 -6.51
N SER A 38 -5.35 8.97 -6.71
CA SER A 38 -6.53 9.83 -6.50
C SER A 38 -6.64 10.38 -5.07
N GLU A 39 -6.03 9.74 -4.08
CA GLU A 39 -5.99 10.23 -2.68
C GLU A 39 -4.84 11.22 -2.43
N GLY A 40 -4.03 11.55 -3.43
CA GLY A 40 -2.90 12.50 -3.31
C GLY A 40 -1.73 12.08 -2.40
N PRO A 41 -1.24 10.83 -2.43
CA PRO A 41 -0.12 10.38 -1.60
C PRO A 41 1.22 10.97 -2.08
N THR A 42 2.21 11.00 -1.18
CA THR A 42 3.60 11.25 -1.55
C THR A 42 4.26 9.99 -2.13
N HIS A 43 5.43 10.14 -2.77
CA HIS A 43 6.19 9.00 -3.32
C HIS A 43 6.82 8.10 -2.25
N HIS A 44 7.07 8.62 -1.05
CA HIS A 44 7.56 7.84 0.08
C HIS A 44 6.40 7.23 0.87
N PHE A 45 6.56 5.98 1.27
CA PHE A 45 5.61 5.27 2.12
C PHE A 45 6.34 4.28 3.03
N SER A 46 5.69 3.91 4.14
CA SER A 46 6.16 2.83 5.01
C SER A 46 5.54 1.51 4.55
N LEU A 47 6.37 0.45 4.50
CA LEU A 47 5.92 -0.90 4.14
C LEU A 47 6.15 -1.83 5.33
N GLY A 48 5.13 -2.60 5.70
CA GLY A 48 5.18 -3.61 6.75
C GLY A 48 4.67 -4.97 6.26
N ILE A 49 5.02 -6.03 6.98
CA ILE A 49 4.50 -7.38 6.73
C ILE A 49 3.18 -7.55 7.47
N GLY A 50 2.20 -8.18 6.83
CA GLY A 50 0.88 -8.47 7.39
C GLY A 50 -0.21 -7.49 6.97
N HIS A 51 -1.46 -7.86 7.25
CA HIS A 51 -2.65 -7.09 6.91
C HIS A 51 -3.12 -6.30 8.15
N HIS A 52 -2.70 -5.05 8.24
CA HIS A 52 -2.93 -4.18 9.40
C HIS A 52 -3.75 -2.93 9.09
N ALA A 53 -4.35 -2.80 7.90
CA ALA A 53 -5.04 -1.58 7.48
C ALA A 53 -6.13 -1.13 8.44
N LYS A 54 -6.95 -2.07 8.95
CA LYS A 54 -7.99 -1.78 9.95
C LYS A 54 -7.41 -1.29 11.28
N THR A 55 -6.25 -1.81 11.68
CA THR A 55 -5.59 -1.39 12.92
C THR A 55 -5.02 0.02 12.77
N ILE A 56 -4.38 0.31 11.63
CA ILE A 56 -3.84 1.64 11.31
C ILE A 56 -4.97 2.67 11.18
N ASP A 57 -6.09 2.32 10.55
CA ASP A 57 -7.29 3.16 10.49
C ASP A 57 -7.86 3.46 11.89
N LYS A 58 -7.90 2.44 12.77
CA LYS A 58 -8.29 2.64 14.18
C LYS A 58 -7.35 3.61 14.90
N ILE A 59 -6.04 3.51 14.67
CA ILE A 59 -5.04 4.44 15.24
C ILE A 59 -5.27 5.86 14.71
N ALA A 60 -5.49 6.03 13.40
CA ALA A 60 -5.76 7.33 12.79
C ALA A 60 -6.96 8.02 13.45
N LYS A 61 -8.03 7.26 13.71
CA LYS A 61 -9.23 7.74 14.44
C LYS A 61 -8.90 8.22 15.85
N TYR A 62 -8.09 7.48 16.61
CA TYR A 62 -7.67 7.92 17.95
C TYR A 62 -6.79 9.18 17.91
N LEU A 63 -6.00 9.34 16.85
CA LEU A 63 -5.14 10.50 16.64
C LEU A 63 -5.86 11.70 16.00
N ASN A 64 -7.15 11.56 15.66
CA ASN A 64 -7.91 12.54 14.89
C ASN A 64 -7.23 12.93 13.57
N VAL A 65 -6.68 11.94 12.87
CA VAL A 65 -6.05 12.07 11.54
C VAL A 65 -6.94 11.40 10.50
N GLU A 66 -7.18 12.06 9.38
CA GLU A 66 -7.94 11.47 8.27
C GLU A 66 -7.26 10.20 7.75
N SER A 67 -8.02 9.14 7.47
CA SER A 67 -7.51 7.91 6.88
C SER A 67 -8.43 7.35 5.80
N VAL A 68 -7.81 6.73 4.80
CA VAL A 68 -8.50 5.99 3.73
C VAL A 68 -7.79 4.67 3.49
N ILE A 69 -8.57 3.61 3.35
CA ILE A 69 -8.09 2.28 2.94
C ILE A 69 -8.46 2.10 1.47
N ILE A 70 -7.47 1.93 0.61
CA ILE A 70 -7.68 1.65 -0.81
C ILE A 70 -8.29 0.25 -0.95
N LYS A 71 -9.47 0.20 -1.56
CA LYS A 71 -10.19 -1.06 -1.79
C LYS A 71 -9.51 -1.90 -2.85
N SER A 72 -9.43 -3.20 -2.59
CA SER A 72 -8.94 -4.24 -3.51
C SER A 72 -9.98 -4.68 -4.55
N GLU A 73 -11.24 -4.31 -4.35
CA GLU A 73 -12.39 -4.58 -5.22
C GLU A 73 -12.89 -3.28 -5.87
#